data_AF-A0AB39DWC5-F1
#
_entry.id   AF-A0AB39DWC5-F1
#
_cell.length_a   1.000
_cell.length_b   1.000
_cell.length_c   1.000
_cell.angle_alpha   90.00
_cell.angle_beta   90.00
_cell.angle_gamma   90.00
#
_symmetry.space_group_name_H-M   'P 1'
#
loop_
_entity.id
_entity.type
_entity.pdbx_description
1 polymer ?
#
loop_
_entity_poly.entity_id
_entity_poly.type
_entity_poly.pdbx_seq_one_letter_code
_entity_poly.pdbx_strand_id
1 'polypeptide(L)'
;METFAERLRHARLLRGLSQEALARACGLSQSAVSSYENGTRQSPKKLLNLAQVLEVDIYWLSRGLGDMAPAPGTSGALGEAAWPFASIDPRQFWSLTRKDRQVVENAVGTLIDSLLAPGKER
;
A
#
# COMPACT_ATOMS: atom_id res chain seq x y z
N MET A 1 2.08 -15.49 -14.12
CA MET A 1 0.93 -15.53 -13.18
C MET A 1 -0.22 -14.82 -13.86
N GLU A 2 -1.17 -15.58 -14.40
CA GLU A 2 -2.21 -15.04 -15.27
C GLU A 2 -3.54 -14.89 -14.53
N THR A 3 -3.84 -15.79 -13.58
CA THR A 3 -5.15 -15.83 -12.92
C THR A 3 -5.13 -15.34 -11.47
N PHE A 4 -6.30 -14.91 -10.97
CA PHE A 4 -6.50 -14.60 -9.55
C PHE A 4 -6.13 -15.79 -8.65
N ALA A 5 -6.50 -17.00 -9.07
CA ALA A 5 -6.21 -18.24 -8.36
C ALA A 5 -4.71 -18.45 -8.14
N GLU A 6 -3.90 -18.26 -9.19
CA GLU A 6 -2.45 -18.38 -9.12
C GLU A 6 -1.83 -17.29 -8.26
N ARG A 7 -2.27 -16.03 -8.41
CA ARG A 7 -1.78 -14.90 -7.60
C ARG A 7 -2.07 -15.08 -6.12
N LEU A 8 -3.28 -15.54 -5.79
CA LEU A 8 -3.69 -15.83 -4.43
C LEU A 8 -2.83 -16.94 -3.82
N ARG A 9 -2.67 -18.06 -4.54
CA ARG A 9 -1.86 -19.19 -4.08
C ARG A 9 -0.40 -18.78 -3.90
N HIS A 10 0.15 -18.04 -4.85
CA HIS A 10 1.52 -17.55 -4.79
C HIS A 10 1.75 -16.64 -3.57
N ALA A 11 0.90 -15.63 -3.39
CA ALA A 11 0.98 -14.72 -2.25
C ALA A 11 0.84 -15.47 -0.91
N ARG A 12 -0.10 -16.43 -0.81
CA ARG A 12 -0.28 -17.25 0.39
C ARG A 12 0.97 -18.05 0.74
N LEU A 13 1.58 -18.70 -0.25
CA LEU A 13 2.78 -19.50 -0.06
C LEU A 13 3.99 -18.63 0.33
N LEU A 14 4.12 -17.44 -0.27
CA LEU A 14 5.14 -16.46 0.13
C LEU A 14 5.00 -16.01 1.59
N ARG A 15 3.77 -15.99 2.13
CA ARG A 15 3.51 -15.70 3.55
C ARG A 15 3.62 -16.92 4.47
N GLY A 16 3.97 -18.10 3.93
CA GLY A 16 4.05 -19.34 4.71
C GLY A 16 2.71 -19.78 5.31
N LEU A 17 1.58 -19.31 4.77
CA LEU A 17 0.26 -19.59 5.33
C LEU A 17 -0.34 -20.87 4.73
N SER A 18 -0.98 -21.69 5.56
CA SER A 18 -1.89 -22.73 5.08
C SER A 18 -3.20 -22.11 4.58
N GLN A 19 -3.97 -22.85 3.77
CA GLN A 19 -5.30 -22.37 3.32
C GLN A 19 -6.23 -22.09 4.51
N GLU A 20 -6.16 -22.92 5.55
CA GLU A 20 -6.92 -22.73 6.79
C GLU A 20 -6.45 -21.49 7.56
N ALA A 21 -5.14 -21.27 7.67
CA ALA A 21 -4.59 -20.10 8.34
C ALA A 21 -5.03 -18.80 7.64
N LEU A 22 -4.94 -18.75 6.31
CA LEU A 22 -5.45 -17.62 5.52
C LEU A 22 -6.96 -17.44 5.70
N ALA A 23 -7.73 -18.54 5.66
CA ALA A 23 -9.17 -18.49 5.85
C ALA A 23 -9.54 -17.87 7.20
N ARG A 24 -8.91 -18.32 8.29
CA ARG A 24 -9.13 -17.77 9.63
C ARG A 24 -8.78 -16.28 9.70
N ALA A 25 -7.62 -15.89 9.18
CA ALA A 25 -7.17 -14.50 9.18
C ALA A 25 -8.11 -13.56 8.40
N CYS A 26 -8.73 -14.04 7.31
CA CYS A 26 -9.68 -13.26 6.54
C CYS A 26 -11.15 -13.42 7.01
N GLY A 27 -11.42 -14.29 7.99
CA GLY A 27 -12.79 -14.67 8.37
C GLY A 27 -13.57 -15.31 7.22
N LEU A 28 -12.93 -16.22 6.48
CA LEU A 28 -13.48 -17.07 5.41
C LEU A 28 -13.47 -18.53 5.87
N SER A 29 -14.17 -19.41 5.15
CA SER A 29 -13.98 -20.85 5.31
C SER A 29 -12.76 -21.34 4.53
N GLN A 30 -12.12 -22.43 4.98
CA GLN A 30 -11.02 -23.07 4.25
C GLN A 30 -11.47 -23.54 2.85
N SER A 31 -12.72 -24.03 2.74
CA SER A 31 -13.34 -24.37 1.46
C SER A 31 -13.44 -23.17 0.50
N ALA A 32 -13.72 -21.96 1.00
CA ALA A 32 -13.77 -20.76 0.16
C ALA A 32 -12.38 -20.43 -0.40
N VAL A 33 -11.33 -20.52 0.42
CA VAL A 33 -9.94 -20.31 -0.03
C VAL A 33 -9.55 -21.37 -1.07
N SER A 34 -9.90 -22.64 -0.84
CA SER A 34 -9.66 -23.70 -1.83
C SER A 34 -10.40 -23.44 -3.15
N SER A 35 -11.66 -23.00 -3.10
CA SER A 35 -12.43 -22.67 -4.31
C SER A 35 -11.81 -21.52 -5.11
N TYR A 36 -11.23 -20.53 -4.42
CA TYR A 36 -10.50 -19.43 -5.04
C TYR A 36 -9.21 -19.92 -5.71
N GLU A 37 -8.39 -20.72 -5.03
CA GLU A 37 -7.13 -21.24 -5.57
C GLU A 37 -7.31 -22.28 -6.68
N ASN A 38 -8.46 -22.95 -6.72
CA ASN A 38 -8.82 -23.89 -7.79
C ASN A 38 -9.55 -23.20 -8.96
N GLY A 39 -9.74 -21.88 -8.91
CA GLY A 39 -10.36 -21.11 -9.99
C GLY A 39 -11.87 -21.29 -10.16
N THR A 40 -12.52 -22.14 -9.34
CA THR A 40 -13.98 -22.33 -9.34
C THR A 40 -14.75 -21.07 -8.95
N ARG A 41 -14.09 -20.11 -8.29
CA ARG A 41 -14.66 -18.83 -7.92
C ARG A 41 -13.66 -17.70 -8.15
N GLN A 42 -14.04 -16.73 -8.99
CA GLN A 42 -13.15 -15.63 -9.41
C GLN A 42 -13.41 -14.30 -8.66
N SER A 43 -14.55 -14.18 -7.98
CA SER A 43 -14.92 -12.97 -7.23
C SER A 43 -14.88 -13.23 -5.71
N PRO A 44 -13.77 -12.90 -5.03
CA PRO A 44 -13.66 -13.05 -3.57
C PRO A 44 -14.51 -12.02 -2.83
N LYS A 45 -15.31 -12.49 -1.85
CA LYS A 45 -16.17 -11.62 -1.01
C LYS A 45 -15.35 -10.69 -0.10
N LYS A 46 -14.11 -11.06 0.22
CA LYS A 46 -13.24 -10.34 1.16
C LYS A 46 -11.88 -10.03 0.53
N LEU A 47 -11.92 -9.50 -0.70
CA LEU A 47 -10.71 -9.17 -1.47
C LEU A 47 -9.77 -8.23 -0.71
N LEU A 48 -10.31 -7.21 -0.04
CA LEU A 48 -9.53 -6.26 0.75
C LEU A 48 -8.81 -6.95 1.91
N ASN A 49 -9.49 -7.79 2.68
CA ASN A 49 -8.88 -8.54 3.78
C ASN A 49 -7.83 -9.52 3.28
N LEU A 50 -8.05 -10.16 2.13
CA LEU A 50 -7.05 -11.03 1.49
C LEU A 50 -5.80 -10.22 1.15
N ALA A 51 -5.96 -9.06 0.50
CA ALA A 51 -4.83 -8.19 0.15
C ALA A 51 -4.05 -7.70 1.39
N GLN A 52 -4.76 -7.35 2.47
CA GLN A 52 -4.15 -6.92 3.73
C GLN A 52 -3.37 -8.04 4.43
N VAL A 53 -3.98 -9.23 4.61
CA VAL A 53 -3.33 -10.36 5.29
C VAL A 53 -2.15 -10.89 4.49
N LEU A 54 -2.23 -10.83 3.16
CA LEU A 54 -1.16 -11.23 2.26
C LEU A 54 -0.14 -10.11 2.02
N GLU A 55 -0.35 -8.94 2.61
CA GLU A 55 0.31 -7.65 2.35
C GLU A 55 0.73 -7.50 0.88
N VAL A 56 -0.26 -7.57 -0.01
CA VAL A 56 -0.13 -7.36 -1.45
C VAL A 56 -1.04 -6.22 -1.89
N ASP A 57 -0.74 -5.64 -3.05
CA ASP A 57 -1.65 -4.69 -3.69
C ASP A 57 -2.97 -5.39 -4.11
N ILE A 58 -4.08 -4.68 -3.91
CA ILE A 58 -5.42 -5.19 -4.21
C ILE A 58 -5.70 -5.30 -5.71
N TYR A 59 -5.15 -4.40 -6.52
CA TYR A 59 -5.26 -4.42 -7.98
C TYR A 59 -4.38 -5.49 -8.59
N TRP A 60 -3.18 -5.70 -8.04
CA TRP A 60 -2.35 -6.84 -8.40
C TRP A 60 -3.07 -8.15 -8.08
N LEU A 61 -3.56 -8.32 -6.86
CA LEU A 61 -4.24 -9.56 -6.47
C LEU A 61 -5.45 -9.83 -7.35
N SER A 62 -6.33 -8.85 -7.54
CA SER A 62 -7.58 -9.02 -8.28
C SER A 62 -7.40 -9.13 -9.80
N ARG A 63 -6.62 -8.24 -10.41
CA ARG A 63 -6.54 -8.07 -11.88
C ARG A 63 -5.16 -8.37 -12.46
N GLY A 64 -4.13 -8.56 -11.63
CA GLY A 64 -2.75 -8.73 -12.08
C GLY A 64 -2.13 -7.44 -12.62
N LEU A 65 -2.66 -6.28 -12.21
CA LEU A 65 -2.18 -4.96 -12.63
C LEU A 65 -1.23 -4.38 -11.58
N GLY A 66 -0.12 -3.81 -12.03
CA GLY A 66 0.88 -3.19 -11.15
C GLY A 66 1.78 -4.21 -10.45
N ASP A 67 2.43 -3.77 -9.37
CA ASP A 67 3.36 -4.58 -8.59
C ASP A 67 2.65 -5.38 -7.48
N MET A 68 3.22 -6.53 -7.13
CA MET A 68 2.69 -7.38 -6.05
C MET A 68 2.77 -6.70 -4.69
N ALA A 69 3.89 -6.06 -4.40
CA ALA A 69 4.03 -5.29 -3.18
C ALA A 69 3.06 -4.10 -3.24
N PRO A 70 2.32 -3.81 -2.15
CA PRO A 70 1.60 -2.55 -2.08
C PRO A 70 2.62 -1.43 -2.32
N ALA A 71 2.28 -0.50 -3.21
CA ALA A 71 3.14 0.65 -3.46
C ALA A 71 3.55 1.26 -2.11
N PRO A 72 4.84 1.58 -1.90
CA PRO A 72 5.30 2.18 -0.65
C PRO A 72 4.52 3.49 -0.44
N GLY A 73 3.49 3.44 0.40
CA GLY A 73 2.55 4.55 0.58
C GLY A 73 1.11 4.17 0.97
N THR A 74 0.63 2.95 0.71
CA THR A 74 -0.82 2.65 0.86
C THR A 74 -1.21 1.79 2.07
N SER A 75 -0.26 1.33 2.89
CA SER A 75 -0.58 0.55 4.10
C SER A 75 0.06 1.19 5.33
N GLY A 76 -0.70 2.02 6.04
CA GLY A 76 -0.68 2.19 7.51
C GLY A 76 0.62 2.58 8.24
N ALA A 77 1.76 2.56 7.57
CA ALA A 77 3.06 2.92 8.07
C ALA A 77 3.54 4.07 7.20
N LEU A 78 3.47 5.26 7.77
CA LEU A 78 4.49 6.26 7.51
C LEU A 78 5.79 5.63 7.97
N GLY A 79 6.41 4.83 7.10
CA GLY A 79 7.71 4.25 7.35
C GLY A 79 8.65 5.40 7.67
N GLU A 80 9.35 5.30 8.80
CA GLU A 80 10.28 6.26 9.40
C GLU A 80 11.49 6.64 8.51
N ALA A 81 11.39 6.55 7.18
CA ALA A 81 12.50 6.80 6.26
C ALA A 81 12.30 7.96 5.26
N ALA A 82 11.16 8.65 5.20
CA ALA A 82 10.98 9.67 4.15
C ALA A 82 10.03 10.84 4.48
N TRP A 83 9.90 11.24 5.75
CA TRP A 83 9.21 12.49 6.11
C TRP A 83 10.12 13.42 6.92
N PRO A 84 10.54 14.58 6.38
CA PRO A 84 11.54 15.43 7.04
C PRO A 84 10.97 16.30 8.16
N PHE A 85 9.64 16.37 8.31
CA PHE A 85 8.99 17.28 9.25
C PHE A 85 8.49 16.55 10.50
N ALA A 86 9.32 16.49 11.55
CA ALA A 86 8.97 15.84 12.81
C ALA A 86 7.73 16.44 13.49
N SER A 87 7.44 17.73 13.25
CA SER A 87 6.32 18.45 13.87
C SER A 87 5.03 18.44 13.03
N ILE A 88 5.07 17.92 11.81
CA ILE A 88 3.91 17.91 10.91
C ILE A 88 3.47 16.47 10.73
N ASP A 89 2.22 16.16 11.09
CA ASP A 89 1.66 14.84 10.80
C ASP A 89 1.47 14.69 9.28
N PRO A 90 2.07 13.67 8.64
CA PRO A 90 1.94 13.48 7.21
C PRO A 90 0.48 13.39 6.73
N ARG A 91 -0.44 12.90 7.57
CA ARG A 91 -1.87 12.84 7.24
C ARG A 91 -2.46 14.23 7.02
N GLN A 92 -2.00 15.24 7.76
CA GLN A 92 -2.44 16.61 7.57
C GLN A 92 -1.97 17.13 6.21
N PHE A 93 -0.72 16.88 5.84
CA PHE A 93 -0.19 17.27 4.54
C PHE A 93 -0.91 16.56 3.38
N TRP A 94 -1.16 15.26 3.49
CA TRP A 94 -1.87 14.48 2.48
C TRP A 94 -3.37 14.79 2.40
N SER A 95 -3.96 15.42 3.43
CA SER A 95 -5.35 15.89 3.40
C SER A 95 -5.56 17.18 2.59
N LEU A 96 -4.48 17.90 2.28
CA LEU A 96 -4.53 19.15 1.51
C LEU A 96 -4.86 18.91 0.04
N THR A 97 -5.50 19.91 -0.58
CA THR A 97 -5.73 19.86 -2.04
C THR A 97 -4.41 19.95 -2.80
N ARG A 98 -4.43 19.57 -4.08
CA ARG A 98 -3.23 19.69 -4.94
C ARG A 98 -2.71 21.13 -5.01
N LYS A 99 -3.60 22.12 -5.03
CA LYS A 99 -3.21 23.54 -5.07
C LYS A 99 -2.53 23.97 -3.76
N ASP A 100 -3.09 23.55 -2.62
CA ASP A 100 -2.54 23.93 -1.31
C ASP A 100 -1.20 23.25 -1.03
N ARG A 101 -1.02 22.00 -1.45
CA ARG A 101 0.28 21.32 -1.38
C ARG A 101 1.36 22.05 -2.18
N GLN A 102 1.02 22.53 -3.38
CA GLN A 102 1.95 23.31 -4.20
C GLN A 102 2.40 24.60 -3.51
N VAL A 103 1.51 25.26 -2.76
CA VAL A 103 1.84 26.46 -1.98
C VAL A 103 2.85 26.13 -0.88
N VAL A 104 2.63 25.02 -0.16
CA VAL A 104 3.56 24.56 0.89
C VAL A 104 4.93 24.22 0.31
N GLU A 105 4.97 23.50 -0.81
CA GLU A 105 6.22 23.15 -1.48
C GLU A 105 7.01 24.38 -1.94
N ASN A 106 6.32 25.35 -2.55
CA ASN A 106 6.96 26.59 -3.01
C ASN A 106 7.53 27.40 -1.84
N ALA A 107 6.80 27.46 -0.71
CA ALA A 107 7.26 28.17 0.49
C ALA A 107 8.48 27.48 1.11
N VAL A 108 8.46 26.15 1.23
CA VAL A 108 9.59 25.37 1.75
C VAL A 108 10.82 25.52 0.83
N GLY A 109 10.64 25.44 -0.49
CA GLY A 109 11.74 25.64 -1.45
C GLY A 109 12.37 27.02 -1.32
N THR A 110 11.55 28.08 -1.23
CA THR A 110 12.04 29.46 -1.05
C THR A 110 12.82 29.62 0.25
N LEU A 111 12.37 29.00 1.34
CA LEU A 111 13.07 29.01 2.62
C LEU A 111 14.38 28.23 2.55
N ILE A 112 14.38 27.06 1.91
CA ILE A 112 15.60 26.27 1.71
C ILE A 112 16.63 27.06 0.90
N ASP A 113 16.23 27.66 -0.23
CA ASP A 113 17.11 28.50 -1.04
C ASP A 113 17.63 29.71 -0.25
N SER A 114 16.77 30.35 0.56
CA SER A 114 17.18 31.47 1.42
C SER A 114 18.16 31.07 2.52
N LEU A 115 18.10 29.82 3.01
CA LEU A 115 18.99 29.30 4.06
C LEU A 115 20.30 28.72 3.48
N LEU A 116 20.27 28.22 2.25
CA LEU A 116 21.43 27.69 1.53
C LEU A 116 22.22 28.77 0.79
N ALA A 117 21.62 29.92 0.47
CA ALA A 117 22.36 31.07 -0.04
C ALA A 117 23.21 31.67 1.11
N PRO A 118 24.55 31.53 1.09
CA PRO A 118 25.39 32.18 2.10
C PRO A 118 25.15 33.69 2.02
N GLY A 119 24.96 34.31 3.17
CA GLY A 119 24.54 35.70 3.32
C GLY A 119 25.15 36.62 2.26
N LYS A 120 24.30 37.15 1.37
CA LYS A 120 24.53 38.49 0.82
C LYS A 120 24.30 39.49 1.94
N GLU A 121 25.17 39.47 2.94
CA GLU A 121 25.41 40.64 3.76
C GLU A 121 26.08 41.67 2.83
N ARG A 122 25.25 42.66 2.49
CA ARG A 122 25.53 44.04 2.07
C ARG A 122 26.91 44.38 1.49
#